data_AF-A0A7S3VYE0-F1
#
_entry.id   AF-A0A7S3VYE0-F1
#
_cell.length_a   1.000
_cell.length_b   1.000
_cell.length_c   1.000
_cell.angle_alpha   90.00
_cell.angle_beta   90.00
_cell.angle_gamma   90.00
#
_symmetry.space_group_name_H-M   'P 1'
#
loop_
_entity.id
_entity.type
_entity.pdbx_description
1 polymer ?
#
loop_
_entity_poly.entity_id
_entity_poly.type
_entity_poly.pdbx_seq_one_letter_code
_entity_poly.pdbx_strand_id
1 'polypeptide(L)'
;GGGEGASGGGGGSALSPVESGSLMRVERTWREGDEVSLSLPASLRTSRLPDERPKYRRLFALLHGPVVLACVGCLRPLLPGGTEAELLEMLEPVPAAASAQLRTLRRIEERGAPP
;
A
#
# COMPACT_ATOMS: atom_id res chain seq x y z
N GLY A 1 -4.01 -7.50 -15.88
CA GLY A 1 -5.43 -7.34 -15.56
C GLY A 1 -5.69 -8.13 -14.30
N GLY A 2 -6.15 -7.45 -13.26
CA GLY A 2 -6.32 -8.01 -11.91
C GLY A 2 -6.44 -6.84 -10.94
N GLY A 3 -7.61 -6.19 -10.94
CA GLY A 3 -7.90 -5.12 -9.99
C GLY A 3 -8.37 -5.75 -8.67
N GLU A 4 -7.58 -5.59 -7.61
CA GLU A 4 -8.02 -5.82 -6.24
C GLU A 4 -9.08 -4.76 -5.92
N GLY A 5 -10.35 -5.17 -5.97
CA GLY A 5 -11.49 -4.33 -5.62
C GLY A 5 -11.73 -4.31 -4.12
N ALA A 6 -12.07 -3.15 -3.59
CA ALA A 6 -12.56 -3.01 -2.21
C ALA A 6 -14.03 -3.49 -2.13
N SER A 7 -14.39 -4.16 -1.04
CA SER A 7 -15.79 -4.50 -0.74
C SER A 7 -16.24 -3.80 0.54
N GLY A 8 -17.51 -3.40 0.59
CA GLY A 8 -18.10 -2.75 1.75
C GLY A 8 -19.56 -3.11 1.93
N GLY A 9 -20.08 -2.94 3.13
CA GLY A 9 -21.47 -3.23 3.45
C GLY A 9 -21.94 -2.53 4.71
N GLY A 10 -23.24 -2.23 4.77
CA GLY A 10 -23.91 -1.69 5.94
C GLY A 10 -25.31 -2.29 6.04
N GLY A 11 -25.71 -2.76 7.22
CA GLY A 11 -27.04 -3.34 7.44
C GLY A 11 -27.33 -4.66 6.71
N GLY A 12 -26.30 -5.43 6.34
CA GLY A 12 -26.44 -6.77 5.75
C GLY A 12 -26.51 -6.84 4.22
N SER A 13 -26.39 -5.72 3.50
CA SER A 13 -26.31 -5.71 2.03
C SER A 13 -24.88 -5.41 1.57
N ALA A 14 -24.29 -6.34 0.82
CA ALA A 14 -22.96 -6.16 0.21
C ALA A 14 -23.08 -5.20 -0.98
N LEU A 15 -22.25 -4.16 -0.99
CA LEU A 15 -22.15 -3.22 -2.10
C LEU A 15 -21.22 -3.78 -3.17
N SER A 16 -21.49 -3.47 -4.43
CA SER A 16 -20.66 -3.93 -5.55
C SER A 16 -19.22 -3.39 -5.43
N PRO A 17 -18.20 -4.19 -5.77
CA PRO A 17 -16.81 -3.75 -5.77
C PRO A 17 -16.62 -2.51 -6.66
N VAL A 18 -15.74 -1.61 -6.24
CA VAL A 18 -15.36 -0.42 -7.03
C VAL A 18 -13.98 -0.58 -7.65
N GLU A 19 -13.75 0.13 -8.75
CA GLU A 19 -12.44 0.15 -9.41
C GLU A 19 -11.38 0.81 -8.52
N SER A 20 -10.15 0.30 -8.56
CA SER A 20 -9.02 0.88 -7.82
C SER A 20 -8.80 2.33 -8.24
N GLY A 21 -8.63 3.23 -7.26
CA GLY A 21 -8.43 4.66 -7.52
C GLY A 21 -9.73 5.46 -7.74
N SER A 22 -10.90 4.83 -7.58
CA SER A 22 -12.20 5.50 -7.64
C SER A 22 -12.83 5.72 -6.26
N LEU A 23 -13.93 6.48 -6.22
CA LEU A 23 -14.73 6.68 -5.00
C LEU A 23 -15.93 5.74 -4.99
N MET A 24 -16.17 5.12 -3.84
CA MET A 24 -17.37 4.35 -3.57
C MET A 24 -18.45 5.27 -2.99
N ARG A 25 -19.61 5.34 -3.65
CA ARG A 25 -20.74 6.14 -3.18
C ARG A 25 -21.78 5.27 -2.48
N VAL A 26 -22.21 5.69 -1.29
CA VAL A 26 -23.30 5.05 -0.53
C VAL A 26 -24.44 6.05 -0.38
N GLU A 27 -25.47 5.91 -1.21
CA GLU A 27 -26.66 6.78 -1.19
C GLU A 27 -27.79 6.12 -0.39
N ARG A 28 -28.07 6.65 0.82
CA ARG A 28 -29.19 6.24 1.67
C ARG A 28 -29.58 7.34 2.65
N THR A 29 -30.73 7.19 3.31
CA THR A 29 -31.04 7.98 4.52
C THR A 29 -30.32 7.35 5.71
N TRP A 30 -29.43 8.13 6.33
CA TRP A 30 -28.68 7.73 7.51
C TRP A 30 -29.48 7.96 8.79
N ARG A 31 -29.35 7.04 9.74
CA ARG A 31 -30.01 7.04 11.05
C ARG A 31 -28.99 6.70 12.13
N GLU A 32 -29.33 7.05 13.37
CA GLU A 32 -28.55 6.64 14.52
C GLU A 32 -28.40 5.11 14.57
N GLY A 33 -27.18 4.64 14.78
CA GLY A 33 -26.85 3.20 14.78
C GLY A 33 -26.55 2.60 13.40
N ASP A 34 -26.61 3.37 12.31
CA ASP A 34 -26.12 2.88 11.01
C ASP A 34 -24.59 2.72 11.01
N GLU A 35 -24.12 1.61 10.43
CA GLU A 35 -22.69 1.30 10.28
C GLU A 35 -22.35 1.04 8.80
N VAL A 36 -21.13 1.43 8.41
CA VAL A 36 -20.50 1.03 7.16
C VAL A 36 -19.18 0.36 7.49
N SER A 37 -19.05 -0.90 7.09
CA SER A 37 -17.81 -1.64 7.18
C SER A 37 -17.16 -1.70 5.79
N LEU A 38 -15.83 -1.50 5.73
CA LEU A 38 -15.04 -1.54 4.51
C LEU A 38 -13.90 -2.54 4.67
N SER A 39 -13.73 -3.41 3.68
CA SER A 39 -12.58 -4.28 3.53
C SER A 39 -11.74 -3.80 2.35
N LEU A 40 -10.53 -3.32 2.66
CA LEU A 40 -9.54 -2.95 1.66
C LEU A 40 -8.52 -4.07 1.56
N PRO A 41 -8.39 -4.75 0.40
CA PRO A 41 -7.37 -5.75 0.23
C PRO A 41 -5.97 -5.08 0.29
N ALA A 42 -5.06 -5.72 1.03
CA ALA A 42 -3.69 -5.28 1.17
C ALA A 42 -2.78 -6.48 0.94
N SER A 43 -2.12 -6.48 -0.23
CA SER A 43 -1.17 -7.51 -0.65
C SER A 43 0.26 -6.96 -0.67
N LEU A 44 1.23 -7.86 -0.49
CA LEU A 44 2.64 -7.58 -0.69
C LEU A 44 2.97 -7.59 -2.18
N ARG A 45 3.53 -6.48 -2.68
CA ARG A 45 3.88 -6.33 -4.10
C ARG A 45 5.15 -5.51 -4.30
N THR A 46 5.74 -5.67 -5.48
CA THR A 46 6.86 -4.85 -5.93
C THR A 46 6.40 -3.78 -6.93
N SER A 47 6.94 -2.57 -6.84
CA SER A 47 6.71 -1.51 -7.83
C SER A 47 8.03 -1.01 -8.38
N ARG A 48 8.18 -0.96 -9.71
CA ARG A 48 9.38 -0.42 -10.36
C ARG A 48 9.49 1.07 -10.08
N LEU A 49 10.69 1.53 -9.72
CA LEU A 49 10.95 2.95 -9.55
C LEU A 49 10.86 3.66 -10.92
N PRO A 50 10.09 4.75 -11.07
CA PRO A 50 9.97 5.50 -12.33
C PRO A 50 11.19 6.41 -12.55
N ASP A 51 12.39 5.84 -12.52
CA ASP A 51 13.66 6.53 -12.73
C ASP A 51 14.53 5.75 -13.73
N GLU A 52 14.66 6.29 -14.94
CA GLU A 52 15.34 5.63 -16.05
C GLU A 52 16.87 5.80 -16.05
N ARG A 53 17.44 6.54 -15.09
CA ARG A 53 18.90 6.67 -14.98
C ARG A 53 19.52 5.27 -14.79
N PRO A 54 20.66 4.94 -15.42
CA PRO A 54 21.21 3.58 -15.42
C PRO A 54 21.39 2.94 -14.03
N LYS A 55 21.66 3.76 -13.02
CA LYS A 55 21.82 3.35 -11.62
C LYS A 55 20.51 2.93 -10.94
N TYR A 56 19.37 3.48 -11.39
CA TYR A 56 18.08 3.37 -10.70
C TYR A 56 17.04 2.56 -11.46
N ARG A 57 17.19 2.39 -12.79
CA ARG A 57 16.24 1.67 -13.66
C ARG A 57 15.96 0.20 -13.29
N ARG A 58 16.79 -0.39 -12.41
CA ARG A 58 16.64 -1.78 -11.90
C ARG A 58 16.17 -1.82 -10.45
N LEU A 59 15.80 -0.68 -9.87
CA LEU A 59 15.31 -0.59 -8.51
C LEU A 59 13.80 -0.76 -8.46
N PHE A 60 13.35 -1.42 -7.40
CA PHE A 60 11.96 -1.66 -7.09
C PHE A 60 11.73 -1.30 -5.62
N ALA A 61 10.55 -0.79 -5.34
CA ALA A 61 10.03 -0.66 -3.99
C ALA A 61 9.21 -1.91 -3.62
N LEU A 62 9.26 -2.30 -2.35
CA LEU A 62 8.37 -3.30 -1.78
C LEU A 62 7.22 -2.57 -1.06
N LEU A 63 5.98 -2.99 -1.28
CA LEU A 63 4.80 -2.34 -0.73
C LEU A 63 3.84 -3.37 -0.14
N HIS A 64 3.22 -3.04 0.98
CA HIS A 64 2.08 -3.77 1.54
C HIS A 64 0.88 -2.82 1.62
N GLY A 65 -0.09 -2.97 0.72
CA GLY A 65 -1.18 -1.99 0.56
C GLY A 65 -0.63 -0.57 0.28
N PRO A 66 -0.97 0.46 1.07
CA PRO A 66 -0.47 1.83 0.90
C PRO A 66 0.90 2.09 1.56
N VAL A 67 1.50 1.09 2.22
CA VAL A 67 2.74 1.26 2.97
C VAL A 67 3.94 0.83 2.13
N VAL A 68 4.95 1.70 2.00
CA VAL A 68 6.26 1.35 1.42
C VAL A 68 7.14 0.73 2.51
N LEU A 69 7.68 -0.45 2.25
CA LEU A 69 8.56 -1.16 3.17
C LEU A 69 10.03 -0.83 2.87
N ALA A 70 10.84 -0.82 3.93
CA ALA A 70 12.28 -0.67 3.85
C ALA A 70 12.95 -1.88 4.50
N CYS A 71 13.96 -2.42 3.82
CA CYS A 71 14.73 -3.56 4.30
C CYS A 71 16.13 -3.08 4.71
N VAL A 72 16.65 -3.62 5.82
CA VAL A 72 18.05 -3.43 6.21
C VAL A 72 19.00 -4.09 5.20
N GLY A 73 18.55 -5.22 4.62
CA GLY A 73 19.23 -5.96 3.56
C GLY A 73 18.66 -5.71 2.16
N CYS A 74 19.32 -6.27 1.15
CA CYS A 74 18.93 -6.15 -0.26
C CYS A 74 18.21 -7.41 -0.75
N LEU A 75 16.95 -7.31 -1.18
CA LEU A 75 16.17 -8.41 -1.78
C LEU A 75 16.44 -8.62 -3.29
N ARG A 76 17.65 -8.26 -3.75
CA ARG A 76 17.95 -7.99 -5.17
C ARG A 76 17.72 -9.12 -6.20
N PRO A 77 17.63 -10.43 -5.87
CA PRO A 77 17.25 -11.43 -6.86
C PRO A 77 15.74 -11.46 -7.19
N LEU A 78 14.86 -11.18 -6.22
CA LEU A 78 13.42 -11.51 -6.30
C LEU A 78 12.49 -10.28 -6.38
N LEU A 79 13.04 -9.07 -6.27
CA LEU A 79 12.26 -7.83 -6.41
C LEU A 79 11.57 -7.64 -7.77
N PRO A 80 12.12 -8.07 -8.92
CA PRO A 80 11.40 -7.98 -10.18
C PRO A 80 10.45 -9.17 -10.36
N GLY A 81 9.14 -8.97 -10.14
CA GLY A 81 8.10 -9.91 -10.57
C GLY A 81 7.89 -11.14 -9.69
N GLY A 82 8.43 -11.15 -8.46
CA GLY A 82 8.12 -12.17 -7.46
C GLY A 82 6.65 -12.13 -7.01
N THR A 83 6.10 -13.30 -6.73
CA THR A 83 4.78 -13.47 -6.11
C THR A 83 4.81 -13.06 -4.64
N GLU A 84 3.64 -12.77 -4.06
CA GLU A 84 3.52 -12.43 -2.63
C GLU A 84 4.11 -13.53 -1.72
N ALA A 85 3.87 -14.81 -2.03
CA ALA A 85 4.42 -15.94 -1.27
C ALA A 85 5.96 -15.94 -1.28
N GLU A 86 6.57 -15.81 -2.47
CA GLU A 86 8.03 -15.74 -2.61
C GLU A 86 8.63 -14.53 -1.91
N LEU A 87 7.93 -13.38 -1.93
CA LEU A 87 8.36 -12.19 -1.23
C LEU A 87 8.29 -12.38 0.30
N LEU A 88 7.23 -13.01 0.82
CA LEU A 88 7.05 -13.27 2.25
C LEU A 88 8.09 -14.25 2.79
N GLU A 89 8.46 -15.30 2.04
CA GLU A 89 9.49 -16.26 2.44
C GLU A 89 10.86 -15.62 2.68
N MET A 90 11.15 -14.49 2.03
CA MET A 90 12.40 -13.77 2.21
C MET A 90 12.37 -12.71 3.33
N LEU A 91 11.20 -12.36 3.84
CA LEU A 91 11.08 -11.28 4.81
C LEU A 91 11.41 -11.79 6.21
N GLU A 92 12.49 -11.25 6.76
CA GLU A 92 12.83 -11.42 8.17
C GLU A 92 12.44 -10.17 8.96
N PRO A 93 11.91 -10.32 10.19
CA PRO A 93 11.70 -9.20 11.09
C PRO A 93 13.00 -8.45 11.33
N VAL A 94 12.93 -7.11 11.34
CA VAL A 94 14.09 -6.27 11.64
C VAL A 94 14.58 -6.60 13.06
N PRO A 95 15.87 -6.96 13.25
CA PRO A 95 16.41 -7.22 14.58
C PRO A 95 16.26 -5.99 15.48
N ALA A 96 15.91 -6.18 16.76
CA ALA A 96 15.67 -5.08 17.69
C ALA A 96 16.88 -4.11 17.81
N ALA A 97 18.10 -4.62 17.65
CA ALA A 97 19.32 -3.81 17.63
C ALA A 97 19.36 -2.78 16.48
N ALA A 98 18.67 -3.04 15.36
CA ALA A 98 18.61 -2.15 14.22
C ALA A 98 17.49 -1.09 14.34
N SER A 99 16.60 -1.19 15.33
CA SER A 99 15.49 -0.24 15.53
C SER A 99 15.94 1.21 15.72
N ALA A 100 17.16 1.42 16.24
CA ALA A 100 17.75 2.76 16.37
C ALA A 100 17.96 3.47 15.01
N GLN A 101 17.95 2.73 13.90
CA GLN A 101 18.10 3.27 12.54
C GLN A 101 16.76 3.69 11.91
N LEU A 102 15.62 3.38 12.54
CA LEU A 102 14.30 3.75 12.02
C LEU A 102 14.15 5.27 11.99
N ARG A 103 13.88 5.81 10.80
CA ARG A 103 13.61 7.23 10.58
C ARG A 103 12.18 7.38 10.08
N THR A 104 11.37 8.17 10.79
CA THR A 104 10.07 8.59 10.28
C THR A 104 10.26 9.79 9.36
N LEU A 105 10.01 9.61 8.07
CA LEU A 105 9.90 10.73 7.14
C LEU A 105 8.52 11.37 7.32
N ARG A 106 8.48 12.69 7.45
CA ARG A 106 7.25 13.47 7.53
C ARG A 106 7.27 14.44 6.36
N ARG A 107 6.14 14.57 5.66
CA ARG A 107 5.98 15.63 4.67
C ARG A 107 6.07 16.96 5.41
N ILE A 108 7.08 17.77 5.08
CA ILE A 108 7.06 19.18 5.44
C ILE A 108 6.18 19.82 4.37
N GLU A 109 4.98 20.25 4.75
CA GLU A 109 4.19 21.09 3.86
C GLU A 109 4.92 22.43 3.73
N GLU A 110 5.42 22.75 2.54
CA GLU A 110 5.76 24.13 2.23
C GLU A 110 4.46 24.93 2.30
N ARG A 111 4.35 25.76 3.34
CA ARG A 111 3.28 26.73 3.50
C ARG A 111 3.34 27.62 2.25
N GLY A 112 2.29 27.55 1.43
CA GLY A 112 2.24 28.16 0.11
C GLY A 112 2.71 29.62 0.11
N ALA A 113 3.41 30.00 -0.96
CA ALA A 113 3.61 31.39 -1.30
C ALA A 113 2.23 32.08 -1.39
N PRO A 114 2.08 33.32 -0.85
CA PRO A 114 0.83 34.08 -0.96
C PRO A 114 0.50 34.41 -2.43
N PRO A 115 -0.78 34.70 -2.74
CA PRO A 115 -1.35 34.68 -4.09
C PRO A 115 -0.72 35.66 -5.08
#